data_AF-A0A3P1S9Q6-F1
#
_entry.id   AF-A0A3P1S9Q6-F1
#
_cell.length_a   1.000
_cell.length_b   1.000
_cell.length_c   1.000
_cell.angle_alpha   90.00
_cell.angle_beta   90.00
_cell.angle_gamma   90.00
#
_symmetry.space_group_name_H-M   'P 1'
#
loop_
_entity.id
_entity.type
_entity.pdbx_description
1 polymer ?
#
loop_
_entity_poly.entity_id
_entity_poly.type
_entity_poly.pdbx_seq_one_letter_code
_entity_poly.pdbx_strand_id
1 'polypeptide(L)'
;MHKKTIIDFKQLGQRLIFTDPIKELKTRHLDQVEELLTEIEGWQEKGYYAVGYVSYEAAPAFEEKFQVHPAPLQKEYLLYFTIHDKAEQDSIPLTYEEVEMPAAWQSLTSEQEYEKAIETIHHHIRQGDTYQVNYTVQLSAELNPEDSLAIYNRLVVEQNAAYNAYVEHDETAILSISPELFFEEHLGQLTTRPMKGTTNRGLTLEQDREQAAWLAQDAKNRAENMMIVDLLRNDMNRISQTGSEHVERLCSVEQYSTVWQMTSTIKSQLHEGIGLAELFKALFPCGSITGAPKISTMAIIKATEKAARGVYCGTVGICLPDQRRIFNVAIRTIQLEGRKAIYGVGGGITWDSTWKSEYIETQQKSAVLYRKNPRFDLISTGKVTNRKLTWQEQHLQRLTEAAGYFAYPFDQDKLKQELEETCTQLNKEQDYRLRIALKKDGSIELETTPLLPLTDTFRKAKLVEQTANLAQPFTYFKTSHRPHLTLEQQEQIYYNAQGKLLETSIGNLLLELDGKLYTPPAELGLLKGIYRQQLLDNGQATEKVLTLADLAQAEKIYACNAVRGLYELEIDKGEH
;
A
#
# COMPACT_ATOMS: atom_id res chain seq x y z
N MET A 1 -11.62 -18.58 -24.72
CA MET A 1 -11.67 -17.32 -25.47
C MET A 1 -11.42 -16.18 -24.50
N HIS A 2 -10.85 -15.08 -24.98
CA HIS A 2 -10.72 -13.85 -24.22
C HIS A 2 -12.07 -13.39 -23.66
N LYS A 3 -12.06 -12.82 -22.46
CA LYS A 3 -13.24 -12.18 -21.87
C LYS A 3 -12.95 -10.73 -21.51
N LYS A 4 -11.86 -10.48 -20.78
CA LYS A 4 -11.53 -9.13 -20.32
C LYS A 4 -10.07 -9.02 -19.89
N THR A 5 -9.42 -7.92 -20.24
CA THR A 5 -8.17 -7.47 -19.59
C THR A 5 -8.34 -6.06 -19.05
N ILE A 6 -7.84 -5.80 -17.84
CA ILE A 6 -7.79 -4.48 -17.22
C ILE A 6 -6.34 -4.16 -16.86
N ILE A 7 -5.89 -2.96 -17.19
CA ILE A 7 -4.59 -2.41 -16.76
C ILE A 7 -4.84 -1.17 -15.90
N ASP A 8 -4.46 -1.25 -14.62
CA ASP A 8 -4.51 -0.17 -13.64
C ASP A 8 -3.09 0.23 -13.22
N PHE A 9 -2.22 0.47 -14.20
CA PHE A 9 -0.88 0.97 -13.96
C PHE A 9 -0.95 2.45 -13.61
N LYS A 10 -0.57 2.82 -12.38
CA LYS A 10 -0.72 4.19 -11.86
C LYS A 10 -0.09 5.25 -12.76
N GLN A 11 1.01 4.92 -13.43
CA GLN A 11 1.70 5.84 -14.34
C GLN A 11 0.90 6.19 -15.60
N LEU A 12 -0.10 5.38 -15.97
CA LEU A 12 -1.04 5.70 -17.05
C LEU A 12 -2.13 6.67 -16.59
N GLY A 13 -2.30 6.87 -15.27
CA GLY A 13 -3.26 7.81 -14.69
C GLY A 13 -4.72 7.40 -14.77
N GLN A 14 -5.03 6.28 -15.44
CA GLN A 14 -6.38 5.81 -15.69
C GLN A 14 -6.41 4.28 -15.80
N ARG A 15 -7.61 3.72 -15.64
CA ARG A 15 -7.93 2.33 -15.91
C ARG A 15 -8.12 2.15 -17.42
N LEU A 16 -7.47 1.14 -18.01
CA LEU A 16 -7.71 0.71 -19.39
C LEU A 16 -8.39 -0.65 -19.39
N ILE A 17 -9.50 -0.78 -20.11
CA ILE A 17 -10.32 -1.99 -20.20
C ILE A 17 -10.36 -2.48 -21.66
N PHE A 18 -10.16 -3.78 -21.83
CA PHE A 18 -10.10 -4.46 -23.11
C PHE A 18 -11.02 -5.69 -23.09
N THR A 19 -11.93 -5.82 -24.06
CA THR A 19 -12.94 -6.91 -24.12
C THR A 19 -13.07 -7.57 -25.48
N ASP A 20 -12.83 -6.85 -26.57
CA ASP A 20 -13.13 -7.28 -27.94
C ASP A 20 -11.85 -7.34 -28.79
N PRO A 21 -11.00 -8.36 -28.60
CA PRO A 21 -9.72 -8.43 -29.27
C PRO A 21 -9.88 -8.70 -30.76
N ILE A 22 -9.06 -8.04 -31.56
CA ILE A 22 -8.89 -8.31 -32.99
C ILE A 22 -8.18 -9.66 -33.18
N LYS A 23 -7.26 -9.99 -32.27
CA LYS A 23 -6.49 -11.23 -32.30
C LYS A 23 -6.10 -11.68 -30.90
N GLU A 24 -6.17 -12.99 -30.65
CA GLU A 24 -5.54 -13.65 -29.49
C GLU A 24 -4.22 -14.30 -29.94
N LEU A 25 -3.11 -13.93 -29.30
CA LEU A 25 -1.78 -14.51 -29.50
C LEU A 25 -1.44 -15.34 -28.27
N LYS A 26 -1.43 -16.66 -28.39
CA LYS A 26 -1.26 -17.55 -27.24
C LYS A 26 -0.60 -18.86 -27.57
N THR A 27 0.24 -19.35 -26.66
CA THR A 27 0.91 -20.65 -26.83
C THR A 27 1.17 -21.38 -25.52
N ARG A 28 1.25 -22.71 -25.59
CA ARG A 28 1.78 -23.60 -24.53
C ARG A 28 3.07 -24.29 -24.96
N HIS A 29 3.63 -23.89 -26.10
CA HIS A 29 4.84 -24.45 -26.69
C HIS A 29 5.97 -23.42 -26.62
N LEU A 30 7.11 -23.85 -26.08
CA LEU A 30 8.27 -22.97 -25.84
C LEU A 30 8.84 -22.38 -27.14
N ASP A 31 8.86 -23.18 -28.21
CA ASP A 31 9.38 -22.81 -29.53
C ASP A 31 8.57 -21.71 -30.23
N GLN A 32 7.35 -21.42 -29.76
CA GLN A 32 6.49 -20.38 -30.32
C GLN A 32 6.55 -19.05 -29.54
N VAL A 33 7.20 -19.02 -28.37
CA VAL A 33 7.17 -17.83 -27.49
C VAL A 33 7.89 -16.64 -28.13
N GLU A 34 9.12 -16.84 -28.63
CA GLU A 34 9.90 -15.76 -29.28
C GLU A 34 9.16 -15.22 -30.53
N GLU A 35 8.62 -16.10 -31.38
CA GLU A 35 7.86 -15.70 -32.58
C GLU A 35 6.64 -14.84 -32.24
N LEU A 36 5.88 -15.22 -31.21
CA LEU A 36 4.69 -14.46 -30.80
C LEU A 36 5.05 -13.11 -30.19
N LEU A 37 6.19 -12.97 -29.49
CA LEU A 37 6.68 -11.66 -29.02
C LEU A 37 7.04 -10.74 -30.18
N THR A 38 7.68 -11.27 -31.22
CA THR A 38 7.93 -10.52 -32.46
C THR A 38 6.62 -10.12 -33.16
N GLU A 39 5.61 -11.00 -33.15
CA GLU A 39 4.31 -10.65 -33.72
C GLU A 39 3.62 -9.52 -32.92
N ILE A 40 3.68 -9.57 -31.59
CA ILE A 40 3.16 -8.52 -30.69
C ILE A 40 3.78 -7.16 -31.03
N GLU A 41 5.10 -7.11 -31.18
CA GLU A 41 5.83 -5.90 -31.57
C GLU A 41 5.35 -5.38 -32.93
N GLY A 42 5.21 -6.25 -33.94
CA GLY A 42 4.70 -5.85 -35.25
C GLY A 42 3.25 -5.34 -35.25
N TRP A 43 2.43 -5.70 -34.26
CA TRP A 43 1.11 -5.08 -34.05
C TRP A 43 1.22 -3.71 -33.37
N GLN A 44 2.10 -3.56 -32.39
CA GLN A 44 2.37 -2.28 -31.74
C GLN A 44 2.88 -1.23 -32.74
N GLU A 45 3.80 -1.61 -33.63
CA GLU A 45 4.33 -0.74 -34.69
C GLU A 45 3.23 -0.21 -35.63
N LYS A 46 2.14 -0.97 -35.79
CA LYS A 46 0.97 -0.56 -36.58
C LYS A 46 -0.02 0.32 -35.78
N GLY A 47 0.30 0.65 -34.53
CA GLY A 47 -0.52 1.51 -33.67
C GLY A 47 -1.61 0.77 -32.88
N TYR A 48 -1.50 -0.54 -32.69
CA TYR A 48 -2.43 -1.30 -31.87
C TYR A 48 -1.94 -1.44 -30.43
N TYR A 49 -2.88 -1.66 -29.50
CA TYR A 49 -2.57 -2.12 -28.16
C TYR A 49 -2.28 -3.62 -28.21
N ALA A 50 -1.28 -4.06 -27.45
CA ALA A 50 -1.11 -5.47 -27.11
C ALA A 50 -1.03 -5.63 -25.59
N VAL A 51 -1.89 -6.46 -25.02
CA VAL A 51 -2.00 -6.60 -23.56
C VAL A 51 -2.12 -8.07 -23.15
N GLY A 52 -1.40 -8.46 -22.11
CA GLY A 52 -1.27 -9.87 -21.78
C GLY A 52 -0.24 -10.19 -20.70
N TYR A 53 0.12 -11.47 -20.63
CA TYR A 53 1.11 -12.00 -19.70
C TYR A 53 2.07 -13.01 -20.35
N VAL A 54 3.21 -13.20 -19.69
CA VAL A 54 4.17 -14.28 -19.93
C VAL A 54 4.42 -14.99 -18.60
N SER A 55 4.21 -16.31 -18.55
CA SER A 55 4.38 -17.11 -17.34
C SER A 55 5.87 -17.38 -17.03
N TYR A 56 6.20 -17.64 -15.77
CA TYR A 56 7.58 -17.95 -15.36
C TYR A 56 8.16 -19.15 -16.11
N GLU A 57 7.33 -20.15 -16.40
CA GLU A 57 7.68 -21.36 -17.13
C GLU A 57 8.01 -21.12 -18.60
N ALA A 58 7.78 -19.92 -19.14
CA ALA A 58 8.24 -19.54 -20.48
C ALA A 58 9.75 -19.28 -20.54
N ALA A 59 10.44 -19.18 -19.39
CA ALA A 59 11.87 -18.87 -19.32
C ALA A 59 12.78 -19.70 -20.25
N PRO A 60 12.59 -21.03 -20.42
CA PRO A 60 13.46 -21.82 -21.30
C PRO A 60 13.37 -21.45 -22.78
N ALA A 61 12.34 -20.69 -23.20
CA ALA A 61 12.27 -20.15 -24.56
C ALA A 61 13.35 -19.10 -24.83
N PHE A 62 13.95 -18.51 -23.80
CA PHE A 62 14.93 -17.44 -23.91
C PHE A 62 16.37 -17.92 -23.68
N GLU A 63 16.54 -18.95 -22.85
CA GLU A 63 17.80 -19.61 -22.56
C GLU A 63 17.53 -21.06 -22.19
N GLU A 64 17.98 -22.00 -23.03
CA GLU A 64 17.70 -23.44 -22.91
C GLU A 64 18.17 -24.06 -21.59
N LYS A 65 19.18 -23.46 -20.95
CA LYS A 65 19.71 -23.94 -19.66
C LYS A 65 18.83 -23.57 -18.48
N PHE A 66 17.85 -22.68 -18.64
CA PHE A 66 16.90 -22.35 -17.58
C PHE A 66 16.02 -23.55 -17.28
N GLN A 67 16.01 -23.96 -16.01
CA GLN A 67 15.24 -25.11 -15.55
C GLN A 67 13.96 -24.65 -14.84
N VAL A 68 12.83 -25.19 -15.26
CA VAL A 68 11.51 -24.95 -14.66
C VAL A 68 10.78 -26.28 -14.43
N HIS A 69 9.65 -26.25 -13.72
CA HIS A 69 8.77 -27.41 -13.63
C HIS A 69 8.12 -27.67 -15.00
N PRO A 70 8.10 -28.93 -15.48
CA PRO A 70 7.60 -29.24 -16.82
C PRO A 70 6.07 -29.20 -16.93
N ALA A 71 5.37 -29.44 -15.82
CA ALA A 71 3.91 -29.34 -15.75
C ALA A 71 3.53 -27.90 -15.38
N PRO A 72 2.52 -27.30 -16.05
CA PRO A 72 2.02 -25.99 -15.68
C PRO A 72 1.37 -26.01 -14.29
N LEU A 73 1.20 -24.83 -13.69
CA LEU A 73 0.54 -24.70 -12.39
C LEU A 73 -0.95 -25.05 -12.49
N GLN A 74 -1.61 -24.57 -13.54
CA GLN A 74 -2.99 -24.85 -13.94
C GLN A 74 -3.05 -24.93 -15.48
N LYS A 75 -4.10 -24.44 -16.16
CA LYS A 75 -4.16 -24.37 -17.62
C LYS A 75 -3.75 -23.01 -18.18
N GLU A 76 -2.88 -22.25 -17.51
CA GLU A 76 -2.32 -21.03 -18.09
C GLU A 76 -1.60 -21.30 -19.43
N TYR A 77 -1.39 -20.24 -20.19
CA TYR A 77 -0.50 -20.26 -21.35
C TYR A 77 0.92 -19.86 -20.94
N LEU A 78 1.92 -20.21 -21.73
CA LEU A 78 3.27 -19.67 -21.55
C LEU A 78 3.32 -18.19 -21.92
N LEU A 79 2.59 -17.83 -22.96
CA LEU A 79 2.34 -16.46 -23.40
C LEU A 79 0.87 -16.34 -23.79
N TYR A 80 0.22 -15.28 -23.32
CA TYR A 80 -1.16 -14.93 -23.69
C TYR A 80 -1.27 -13.42 -23.85
N PHE A 81 -1.46 -12.96 -25.07
CA PHE A 81 -1.67 -11.55 -25.42
C PHE A 81 -2.90 -11.38 -26.30
N THR A 82 -3.49 -10.20 -26.21
CA THR A 82 -4.60 -9.78 -27.05
C THR A 82 -4.31 -8.45 -27.72
N ILE A 83 -4.70 -8.35 -28.99
CA ILE A 83 -4.49 -7.16 -29.81
C ILE A 83 -5.80 -6.37 -29.92
N HIS A 84 -5.76 -5.06 -29.66
CA HIS A 84 -6.93 -4.18 -29.65
C HIS A 84 -6.64 -2.87 -30.40
N ASP A 85 -7.64 -2.34 -31.09
CA ASP A 85 -7.59 -1.01 -31.73
C ASP A 85 -7.79 0.12 -30.71
N LYS A 86 -8.59 -0.13 -29.67
CA LYS A 86 -8.93 0.85 -28.64
C LYS A 86 -9.00 0.19 -27.25
N ALA A 87 -8.95 1.05 -26.24
CA ALA A 87 -9.23 0.69 -24.85
C ALA A 87 -10.38 1.56 -24.35
N GLU A 88 -11.30 0.98 -23.59
CA GLU A 88 -12.22 1.77 -22.77
C GLU A 88 -11.43 2.37 -21.59
N GLN A 89 -11.72 3.63 -21.27
CA GLN A 89 -11.04 4.39 -20.22
C GLN A 89 -11.99 4.62 -19.05
N ASP A 90 -11.50 4.37 -17.84
CA ASP A 90 -12.22 4.63 -16.59
C ASP A 90 -11.25 5.15 -15.52
N SER A 91 -11.79 5.59 -14.39
CA SER A 91 -11.02 5.88 -13.18
C SER A 91 -10.51 4.60 -12.52
N ILE A 92 -9.28 4.65 -11.99
CA ILE A 92 -8.80 3.59 -11.10
C ILE A 92 -9.68 3.61 -9.84
N PRO A 93 -10.24 2.45 -9.41
CA PRO A 93 -11.21 2.42 -8.33
C PRO A 93 -10.59 2.90 -7.03
N LEU A 94 -11.33 3.77 -6.33
CA LEU A 94 -11.03 4.22 -4.97
C LEU A 94 -11.90 3.50 -3.93
N THR A 95 -12.93 2.79 -4.39
CA THR A 95 -13.88 2.01 -3.60
C THR A 95 -14.21 0.71 -4.31
N TYR A 96 -14.82 -0.22 -3.59
CA TYR A 96 -15.26 -1.52 -4.10
C TYR A 96 -16.53 -1.97 -3.40
N GLU A 97 -17.31 -2.80 -4.09
CA GLU A 97 -18.44 -3.54 -3.51
C GLU A 97 -17.93 -4.69 -2.64
N GLU A 98 -18.57 -4.90 -1.49
CA GLU A 98 -18.14 -5.95 -0.58
C GLU A 98 -18.23 -7.32 -1.24
N VAL A 99 -17.14 -8.07 -1.11
CA VAL A 99 -16.97 -9.40 -1.70
C VAL A 99 -16.38 -10.34 -0.67
N GLU A 100 -16.95 -11.53 -0.58
CA GLU A 100 -16.50 -12.55 0.34
C GLU A 100 -15.10 -13.04 -0.07
N MET A 101 -14.20 -13.09 0.91
CA MET A 101 -12.88 -13.70 0.74
C MET A 101 -12.75 -14.85 1.74
N PRO A 102 -12.06 -15.93 1.37
CA PRO A 102 -11.79 -17.04 2.28
C PRO A 102 -11.12 -16.55 3.57
N ALA A 103 -11.61 -17.03 4.71
CA ALA A 103 -11.05 -16.67 6.02
C ALA A 103 -9.61 -17.18 6.19
N ALA A 104 -9.24 -18.25 5.49
CA ALA A 104 -7.89 -18.81 5.49
C ALA A 104 -7.53 -19.36 4.10
N TRP A 105 -6.25 -19.26 3.76
CA TRP A 105 -5.67 -19.93 2.61
C TRP A 105 -4.74 -21.03 3.10
N GLN A 106 -4.76 -22.17 2.44
CA GLN A 106 -3.99 -23.34 2.84
C GLN A 106 -2.63 -23.33 2.14
N SER A 107 -1.54 -23.38 2.89
CA SER A 107 -0.22 -23.58 2.32
C SER A 107 -0.08 -25.00 1.78
N LEU A 108 0.41 -25.14 0.56
CA LEU A 108 0.77 -26.43 -0.03
C LEU A 108 2.11 -26.96 0.49
N THR A 109 2.87 -26.14 1.21
CA THR A 109 4.17 -26.48 1.80
C THR A 109 4.06 -26.44 3.33
N SER A 110 4.44 -27.52 4.00
CA SER A 110 4.52 -27.60 5.46
C SER A 110 5.74 -26.87 5.99
N GLU A 111 5.75 -26.54 7.29
CA GLU A 111 6.90 -25.91 7.95
C GLU A 111 8.17 -26.77 7.82
N GLN A 112 8.06 -28.10 7.97
CA GLN A 112 9.22 -28.99 7.85
C GLN A 112 9.79 -29.02 6.43
N GLU A 113 8.93 -28.97 5.41
CA GLU A 113 9.37 -28.89 4.02
C GLU A 113 10.02 -27.54 3.72
N TYR A 114 9.47 -26.45 4.28
CA TYR A 114 10.05 -25.12 4.16
C TYR A 114 11.46 -25.08 4.78
N GLU A 115 11.61 -25.57 6.02
CA GLU A 115 12.91 -25.66 6.70
C GLU A 115 13.93 -26.43 5.84
N LYS A 116 13.55 -27.61 5.34
CA LYS A 116 14.42 -28.44 4.48
C LYS A 116 14.80 -27.74 3.17
N ALA A 117 13.89 -26.97 2.57
CA ALA A 117 14.18 -26.20 1.37
C ALA A 117 15.21 -25.10 1.66
N ILE A 118 15.08 -24.38 2.77
CA ILE A 118 16.05 -23.37 3.22
C ILE A 118 17.42 -24.00 3.49
N GLU A 119 17.48 -25.16 4.15
CA GLU A 119 18.73 -25.89 4.36
C GLU A 119 19.42 -26.27 3.04
N THR A 120 18.63 -26.71 2.05
CA THR A 120 19.13 -27.04 0.71
C THR A 120 19.67 -25.80 0.00
N ILE A 121 18.96 -24.67 0.10
CA ILE A 121 19.40 -23.39 -0.46
C ILE A 121 20.71 -22.92 0.21
N HIS A 122 20.79 -22.98 1.54
CA HIS A 122 22.01 -22.63 2.28
C HIS A 122 23.19 -23.53 1.89
N HIS A 123 22.95 -24.82 1.63
CA HIS A 123 23.99 -25.70 1.12
C HIS A 123 24.56 -25.18 -0.21
N HIS A 124 23.70 -24.81 -1.16
CA HIS A 124 24.13 -24.26 -2.45
C HIS A 124 24.80 -22.89 -2.35
N ILE A 125 24.31 -22.00 -1.48
CA ILE A 125 24.98 -20.72 -1.19
C ILE A 125 26.39 -20.98 -0.64
N ARG A 126 26.53 -21.94 0.28
CA ARG A 126 27.83 -22.32 0.87
C ARG A 126 28.82 -22.88 -0.16
N GLN A 127 28.34 -23.60 -1.17
CA GLN A 127 29.19 -24.10 -2.27
C GLN A 127 29.57 -23.01 -3.27
N GLY A 128 28.94 -21.84 -3.21
CA GLY A 128 29.11 -20.77 -4.20
C GLY A 128 28.33 -21.00 -5.49
N ASP A 129 27.33 -21.89 -5.48
CA ASP A 129 26.48 -22.16 -6.64
C ASP A 129 25.55 -20.98 -6.95
N THR A 130 25.18 -20.20 -5.92
CA THR A 130 24.29 -19.05 -5.99
C THR A 130 24.57 -18.07 -4.85
N TYR A 131 24.27 -16.79 -5.05
CA TYR A 131 24.36 -15.75 -4.01
C TYR A 131 23.04 -15.53 -3.28
N GLN A 132 21.92 -15.75 -3.98
CA GLN A 132 20.57 -15.56 -3.47
C GLN A 132 19.62 -16.46 -4.25
N VAL A 133 18.65 -17.07 -3.56
CA VAL A 133 17.54 -17.80 -4.20
C VAL A 133 16.23 -17.14 -3.80
N ASN A 134 15.42 -16.68 -4.75
CA ASN A 134 14.05 -16.29 -4.43
C ASN A 134 13.21 -17.56 -4.28
N TYR A 135 13.00 -18.01 -3.04
CA TYR A 135 12.24 -19.21 -2.74
C TYR A 135 10.77 -18.88 -2.51
N THR A 136 9.88 -19.64 -3.15
CA THR A 136 8.44 -19.37 -3.12
C THR A 136 7.63 -20.60 -2.73
N VAL A 137 6.48 -20.35 -2.12
CA VAL A 137 5.47 -21.33 -1.79
C VAL A 137 4.10 -20.88 -2.31
N GLN A 138 3.17 -21.82 -2.36
CA GLN A 138 1.82 -21.60 -2.86
C GLN A 138 0.81 -21.72 -1.74
N LEU A 139 -0.12 -20.78 -1.72
CA LEU A 139 -1.33 -20.82 -0.92
C LEU A 139 -2.50 -21.13 -1.85
N SER A 140 -3.44 -21.96 -1.39
CA SER A 140 -4.64 -22.32 -2.15
C SER A 140 -5.92 -22.02 -1.39
N ALA A 141 -6.95 -21.61 -2.11
CA ALA A 141 -8.32 -21.49 -1.60
C ALA A 141 -9.33 -21.75 -2.73
N GLU A 142 -10.61 -21.89 -2.34
CA GLU A 142 -11.70 -21.83 -3.31
C GLU A 142 -12.27 -20.42 -3.37
N LEU A 143 -12.47 -19.91 -4.58
CA LEU A 143 -13.18 -18.66 -4.87
C LEU A 143 -14.32 -18.92 -5.85
N ASN A 144 -15.31 -18.03 -5.84
CA ASN A 144 -16.31 -17.99 -6.89
C ASN A 144 -15.71 -17.28 -8.13
N PRO A 145 -15.64 -17.92 -9.31
CA PRO A 145 -15.11 -17.27 -10.51
C PRO A 145 -15.86 -16.02 -10.93
N GLU A 146 -17.17 -15.94 -10.65
CA GLU A 146 -17.99 -14.78 -10.99
C GLU A 146 -17.58 -13.52 -10.19
N ASP A 147 -16.99 -13.71 -9.01
CA ASP A 147 -16.54 -12.63 -8.14
C ASP A 147 -15.11 -12.15 -8.45
N SER A 148 -14.42 -12.76 -9.41
CA SER A 148 -12.99 -12.50 -9.69
C SER A 148 -12.68 -11.02 -9.95
N LEU A 149 -13.52 -10.30 -10.71
CA LEU A 149 -13.36 -8.87 -10.93
C LEU A 149 -13.63 -8.03 -9.66
N ALA A 150 -14.61 -8.42 -8.85
CA ALA A 150 -14.89 -7.75 -7.57
C ALA A 150 -13.74 -7.94 -6.58
N ILE A 151 -13.17 -9.15 -6.52
CA ILE A 151 -11.98 -9.47 -5.73
C ILE A 151 -10.78 -8.64 -6.22
N TYR A 152 -10.57 -8.55 -7.53
CA TYR A 152 -9.53 -7.69 -8.12
C TYR A 152 -9.68 -6.23 -7.68
N ASN A 153 -10.87 -5.64 -7.85
CA ASN A 153 -11.14 -4.26 -7.46
C ASN A 153 -10.92 -4.03 -5.96
N ARG A 154 -11.35 -4.96 -5.11
CA ARG A 154 -11.06 -4.92 -3.67
C ARG A 154 -9.55 -4.87 -3.42
N LEU A 155 -8.77 -5.76 -4.04
CA LEU A 155 -7.33 -5.81 -3.83
C LEU A 155 -6.61 -4.56 -4.36
N VAL A 156 -7.04 -4.01 -5.50
CA VAL A 156 -6.49 -2.75 -6.06
C VAL A 156 -6.65 -1.61 -5.05
N VAL A 157 -7.85 -1.45 -4.47
CA VAL A 157 -8.13 -0.41 -3.49
C VAL A 157 -7.35 -0.64 -2.19
N GLU A 158 -7.34 -1.88 -1.69
CA GLU A 158 -6.72 -2.19 -0.39
C GLU A 158 -5.20 -2.15 -0.41
N GLN A 159 -4.56 -2.54 -1.51
CA GLN A 159 -3.11 -2.55 -1.62
C GLN A 159 -2.54 -1.28 -2.21
N ASN A 160 -3.31 -0.58 -3.07
CA ASN A 160 -2.88 0.62 -3.75
C ASN A 160 -1.50 0.45 -4.42
N ALA A 161 -1.24 -0.72 -5.02
CA ALA A 161 0.01 -1.02 -5.69
C ALA A 161 0.09 -0.32 -7.06
N ALA A 162 1.30 -0.24 -7.64
CA ALA A 162 1.58 0.63 -8.78
C ALA A 162 1.25 0.01 -10.15
N TYR A 163 1.34 -1.32 -10.27
CA TYR A 163 1.27 -2.03 -11.54
C TYR A 163 0.24 -3.17 -11.49
N ASN A 164 -1.02 -2.82 -11.25
CA ASN A 164 -2.10 -3.81 -11.15
C ASN A 164 -2.65 -4.19 -12.52
N ALA A 165 -3.00 -5.46 -12.69
CA ALA A 165 -3.61 -5.98 -13.90
C ALA A 165 -4.57 -7.13 -13.62
N TYR A 166 -5.63 -7.20 -14.40
CA TYR A 166 -6.60 -8.30 -14.43
C TYR A 166 -6.60 -8.91 -15.83
N VAL A 167 -6.50 -10.23 -15.98
CA VAL A 167 -6.61 -10.90 -17.27
C VAL A 167 -7.55 -12.10 -17.12
N GLU A 168 -8.64 -12.11 -17.88
CA GLU A 168 -9.62 -13.19 -17.88
C GLU A 168 -9.78 -13.78 -19.27
N HIS A 169 -9.55 -15.09 -19.37
CA HIS A 169 -9.73 -15.85 -20.60
C HIS A 169 -10.06 -17.31 -20.26
N ASP A 170 -10.83 -17.97 -21.13
CA ASP A 170 -11.25 -19.36 -20.91
C ASP A 170 -11.92 -19.52 -19.53
N GLU A 171 -11.39 -20.41 -18.68
CA GLU A 171 -11.78 -20.63 -17.28
C GLU A 171 -10.77 -20.03 -16.29
N THR A 172 -9.86 -19.17 -16.75
CA THR A 172 -8.73 -18.63 -16.00
C THR A 172 -8.88 -17.12 -15.77
N ALA A 173 -8.58 -16.67 -14.55
CA ALA A 173 -8.42 -15.26 -14.22
C ALA A 173 -7.09 -15.03 -13.49
N ILE A 174 -6.33 -14.04 -13.95
CA ILE A 174 -5.09 -13.57 -13.34
C ILE A 174 -5.40 -12.23 -12.66
N LEU A 175 -5.23 -12.15 -11.35
CA LEU A 175 -5.41 -10.94 -10.56
C LEU A 175 -4.04 -10.54 -10.00
N SER A 176 -3.33 -9.65 -10.69
CA SER A 176 -1.98 -9.20 -10.34
C SER A 176 -2.02 -7.85 -9.63
N ILE A 177 -1.52 -7.78 -8.40
CA ILE A 177 -1.53 -6.57 -7.55
C ILE A 177 -0.08 -6.15 -7.29
N SER A 178 0.68 -6.01 -8.38
CA SER A 178 2.13 -5.87 -8.32
C SER A 178 2.57 -4.45 -7.95
N PRO A 179 3.49 -4.31 -6.98
CA PRO A 179 4.14 -3.05 -6.70
C PRO A 179 5.40 -2.79 -7.55
N GLU A 180 5.90 -3.78 -8.29
CA GLU A 180 7.25 -3.76 -8.89
C GLU A 180 7.21 -3.68 -10.42
N LEU A 181 7.97 -2.72 -10.96
CA LEU A 181 8.21 -2.61 -12.40
C LEU A 181 9.26 -3.66 -12.81
N PHE A 182 8.93 -4.51 -13.78
CA PHE A 182 9.93 -5.35 -14.41
C PHE A 182 10.77 -4.51 -15.37
N PHE A 183 10.13 -3.93 -16.38
CA PHE A 183 10.74 -2.91 -17.21
C PHE A 183 9.71 -1.98 -17.84
N GLU A 184 10.15 -0.77 -18.13
CA GLU A 184 9.51 0.15 -19.05
C GLU A 184 10.48 0.45 -20.18
N GLU A 185 10.01 0.38 -21.42
CA GLU A 185 10.78 0.76 -22.60
C GLU A 185 9.98 1.79 -23.42
N HIS A 186 10.66 2.87 -23.81
CA HIS A 186 10.08 3.87 -24.69
C HIS A 186 11.17 4.51 -25.55
N LEU A 187 11.08 4.31 -26.87
CA LEU A 187 11.99 4.90 -27.86
C LEU A 187 13.47 4.59 -27.55
N GLY A 188 13.74 3.34 -27.17
CA GLY A 188 15.07 2.82 -26.84
C GLY A 188 15.54 3.15 -25.42
N GLN A 189 14.81 3.94 -24.62
CA GLN A 189 15.13 4.13 -23.22
C GLN A 189 14.53 2.99 -22.39
N LEU A 190 15.39 2.15 -21.80
CA LEU A 190 15.00 1.07 -20.91
C LEU A 190 15.12 1.52 -19.45
N THR A 191 14.06 1.36 -18.68
CA THR A 191 13.99 1.66 -17.25
C THR A 191 13.60 0.41 -16.47
N THR A 192 14.33 0.12 -15.38
CA THR A 192 13.92 -0.88 -14.38
C THR A 192 13.91 -0.25 -13.00
N ARG A 193 13.07 -0.77 -12.11
CA ARG A 193 12.89 -0.18 -10.78
C ARG A 193 12.77 -1.21 -9.67
N PRO A 194 13.89 -1.88 -9.30
CA PRO A 194 13.90 -2.84 -8.21
C PRO A 194 13.49 -2.21 -6.88
N MET A 195 12.82 -3.01 -6.06
CA MET A 195 12.40 -2.64 -4.71
C MET A 195 12.91 -3.65 -3.68
N LYS A 196 13.76 -3.19 -2.75
CA LYS A 196 14.26 -3.98 -1.61
C LYS A 196 14.56 -3.07 -0.45
N GLY A 197 14.15 -3.53 0.73
CA GLY A 197 14.20 -2.80 1.99
C GLY A 197 12.89 -2.10 2.31
N THR A 198 12.36 -2.36 3.50
CA THR A 198 11.03 -1.90 3.93
C THR A 198 11.06 -1.57 5.42
N THR A 199 10.34 -0.53 5.84
CA THR A 199 10.06 -0.28 7.26
C THR A 199 8.59 0.09 7.47
N ASN A 200 8.11 -0.05 8.70
CA ASN A 200 6.75 0.34 9.07
C ASN A 200 6.59 1.87 9.01
N ARG A 201 5.34 2.31 8.86
CA ARG A 201 4.99 3.72 9.03
C ARG A 201 5.04 4.10 10.52
N GLY A 202 5.36 5.37 10.81
CA GLY A 202 5.29 5.92 12.18
C GLY A 202 3.84 6.20 12.61
N LEU A 203 3.59 6.44 13.90
CA LEU A 203 2.23 6.77 14.37
C LEU A 203 1.87 8.23 14.17
N THR A 204 2.88 9.10 14.12
CA THR A 204 2.78 10.53 13.81
C THR A 204 3.57 10.85 12.55
N LEU A 205 3.31 12.00 11.92
CA LEU A 205 4.07 12.44 10.75
C LEU A 205 5.57 12.59 11.02
N GLU A 206 5.94 13.00 12.23
CA GLU A 206 7.34 13.14 12.65
C GLU A 206 8.03 11.78 12.75
N GLN A 207 7.47 10.85 13.53
CA GLN A 207 7.98 9.47 13.64
C GLN A 207 8.03 8.78 12.29
N ASP A 208 7.05 9.06 11.43
CA ASP A 208 6.99 8.48 10.10
C ASP A 208 8.13 8.95 9.20
N ARG A 209 8.52 10.22 9.30
CA ARG A 209 9.71 10.76 8.62
C ARG A 209 11.00 10.21 9.21
N GLU A 210 11.06 9.99 10.52
CA GLU A 210 12.20 9.33 11.16
C GLU A 210 12.39 7.90 10.65
N GLN A 211 11.29 7.14 10.50
CA GLN A 211 11.33 5.80 9.90
C GLN A 211 11.86 5.83 8.46
N ALA A 212 11.37 6.77 7.65
CA ALA A 212 11.86 6.96 6.29
C ALA A 212 13.36 7.30 6.26
N ALA A 213 13.81 8.22 7.14
CA ALA A 213 15.20 8.64 7.24
C ALA A 213 16.11 7.50 7.72
N TRP A 214 15.65 6.69 8.67
CA TRP A 214 16.35 5.49 9.12
C TRP A 214 16.52 4.49 7.97
N LEU A 215 15.44 4.15 7.26
CA LEU A 215 15.50 3.21 6.14
C LEU A 215 16.46 3.71 5.04
N ALA A 216 16.46 5.02 4.76
CA ALA A 216 17.35 5.62 3.78
C ALA A 216 18.85 5.51 4.15
N GLN A 217 19.17 5.30 5.44
CA GLN A 217 20.55 5.23 5.94
C GLN A 217 20.97 3.83 6.39
N ASP A 218 20.03 2.89 6.54
CA ASP A 218 20.31 1.54 7.03
C ASP A 218 21.24 0.76 6.08
N ALA A 219 22.42 0.40 6.59
CA ALA A 219 23.47 -0.22 5.80
C ALA A 219 23.07 -1.59 5.24
N LYS A 220 22.29 -2.38 5.99
CA LYS A 220 21.83 -3.71 5.56
C LYS A 220 20.86 -3.59 4.39
N ASN A 221 19.79 -2.81 4.54
CA ASN A 221 18.78 -2.62 3.51
C ASN A 221 19.38 -2.02 2.22
N ARG A 222 20.30 -1.06 2.36
CA ARG A 222 21.02 -0.49 1.21
C ARG A 222 21.91 -1.49 0.51
N ALA A 223 22.62 -2.34 1.26
CA ALA A 223 23.46 -3.38 0.68
C ALA A 223 22.64 -4.41 -0.11
N GLU A 224 21.50 -4.85 0.44
CA GLU A 224 20.57 -5.74 -0.26
C GLU A 224 20.00 -5.08 -1.53
N ASN A 225 19.59 -3.81 -1.45
CA ASN A 225 19.09 -3.07 -2.62
C ASN A 225 20.15 -2.92 -3.71
N MET A 226 21.38 -2.55 -3.32
CA MET A 226 22.51 -2.41 -4.24
C MET A 226 22.88 -3.73 -4.92
N MET A 227 22.81 -4.86 -4.20
CA MET A 227 23.01 -6.19 -4.79
C MET A 227 21.99 -6.47 -5.92
N ILE A 228 20.71 -6.11 -5.72
CA ILE A 228 19.70 -6.26 -6.77
C ILE A 228 19.95 -5.29 -7.92
N VAL A 229 20.38 -4.06 -7.62
CA VAL A 229 20.74 -3.08 -8.65
C VAL A 229 21.84 -3.63 -9.55
N ASP A 230 22.92 -4.16 -8.98
CA ASP A 230 24.02 -4.71 -9.77
C ASP A 230 23.61 -5.93 -10.60
N LEU A 231 22.72 -6.77 -10.06
CA LEU A 231 22.14 -7.89 -10.78
C LEU A 231 21.32 -7.42 -12.01
N LEU A 232 20.49 -6.39 -11.87
CA LEU A 232 19.70 -5.86 -12.99
C LEU A 232 20.54 -5.08 -13.99
N ARG A 233 21.57 -4.34 -13.53
CA ARG A 233 22.54 -3.67 -14.40
C ARG A 233 23.26 -4.68 -15.29
N ASN A 234 23.65 -5.83 -14.75
CA ASN A 234 24.28 -6.89 -15.52
C ASN A 234 23.35 -7.41 -16.63
N ASP A 235 22.06 -7.59 -16.34
CA ASP A 235 21.09 -8.03 -17.34
C ASP A 235 20.86 -6.96 -18.43
N MET A 236 20.69 -5.70 -18.04
CA MET A 236 20.48 -4.56 -18.96
C MET A 236 21.69 -4.34 -19.87
N ASN A 237 22.91 -4.38 -19.33
CA ASN A 237 24.14 -4.11 -20.09
C ASN A 237 24.38 -5.07 -21.28
N ARG A 238 23.68 -6.20 -21.35
CA ARG A 238 23.76 -7.14 -22.48
C ARG A 238 23.10 -6.60 -23.76
N ILE A 239 22.16 -5.67 -23.63
CA ILE A 239 21.37 -5.12 -24.73
C ILE A 239 21.45 -3.59 -24.84
N SER A 240 22.15 -2.95 -23.90
CA SER A 240 22.29 -1.50 -23.84
C SER A 240 23.62 -1.02 -24.42
N GLN A 241 23.58 0.17 -25.04
CA GLN A 241 24.75 0.87 -25.54
C GLN A 241 25.80 1.03 -24.43
N THR A 242 27.05 0.70 -24.74
CA THR A 242 28.15 0.77 -23.79
C THR A 242 28.24 2.15 -23.13
N GLY A 243 28.17 2.18 -21.79
CA GLY A 243 28.26 3.41 -21.00
C GLY A 243 26.97 4.24 -20.92
N SER A 244 25.85 3.78 -21.49
CA SER A 244 24.55 4.46 -21.35
C SER A 244 23.82 4.14 -20.04
N GLU A 245 24.17 3.01 -19.42
CA GLU A 245 23.60 2.59 -18.14
C GLU A 245 24.00 3.54 -17.02
N HIS A 246 23.01 3.99 -16.26
CA HIS A 246 23.21 4.77 -15.06
C HIS A 246 22.07 4.56 -14.05
N VAL A 247 22.40 4.70 -12.78
CA VAL A 247 21.43 4.70 -11.68
C VAL A 247 20.95 6.14 -11.46
N GLU A 248 19.72 6.45 -11.86
CA GLU A 248 19.12 7.78 -11.73
C GLU A 248 18.81 8.12 -10.27
N ARG A 249 18.29 7.14 -9.52
CA ARG A 249 18.02 7.25 -8.09
C ARG A 249 18.44 5.96 -7.42
N LEU A 250 19.35 6.04 -6.45
CA LEU A 250 19.83 4.89 -5.69
C LEU A 250 19.23 4.91 -4.28
N CYS A 251 18.62 3.80 -3.86
CA CYS A 251 18.06 3.61 -2.52
C CYS A 251 17.10 4.73 -2.08
N SER A 252 16.26 5.22 -3.00
CA SER A 252 15.24 6.23 -2.68
C SER A 252 14.11 5.61 -1.86
N VAL A 253 13.71 6.26 -0.78
CA VAL A 253 12.62 5.81 0.08
C VAL A 253 11.31 6.43 -0.35
N GLU A 254 10.31 5.60 -0.59
CA GLU A 254 8.99 6.00 -1.08
C GLU A 254 7.87 5.58 -0.14
N GLN A 255 6.84 6.44 -0.08
CA GLN A 255 5.71 6.27 0.82
C GLN A 255 4.67 5.33 0.21
N TYR A 256 4.39 4.23 0.89
CA TYR A 256 3.24 3.38 0.64
C TYR A 256 2.24 3.47 1.82
N SER A 257 1.02 2.96 1.62
CA SER A 257 -0.08 3.09 2.59
C SER A 257 0.29 2.58 3.98
N THR A 258 1.00 1.46 4.06
CA THR A 258 1.32 0.76 5.32
C THR A 258 2.81 0.62 5.61
N VAL A 259 3.67 0.98 4.65
CA VAL A 259 5.12 0.84 4.77
C VAL A 259 5.86 1.97 4.04
N TRP A 260 7.10 2.21 4.43
CA TRP A 260 8.10 2.87 3.60
C TRP A 260 8.87 1.82 2.82
N GLN A 261 9.15 2.11 1.56
CA GLN A 261 9.80 1.16 0.66
C GLN A 261 11.00 1.80 -0.02
N MET A 262 12.13 1.12 0.01
CA MET A 262 13.32 1.53 -0.71
C MET A 262 13.27 0.98 -2.15
N THR A 263 13.50 1.87 -3.12
CA THR A 263 13.56 1.56 -4.56
C THR A 263 14.80 2.18 -5.18
N SER A 264 15.27 1.61 -6.29
CA SER A 264 16.30 2.22 -7.12
C SER A 264 15.84 2.27 -8.55
N THR A 265 16.12 3.36 -9.27
CA THR A 265 15.77 3.52 -10.69
C THR A 265 17.03 3.40 -11.53
N ILE A 266 17.05 2.42 -12.43
CA ILE A 266 18.16 2.16 -13.36
C ILE A 266 17.66 2.47 -14.76
N LYS A 267 18.43 3.24 -15.51
CA LYS A 267 18.12 3.60 -16.90
C LYS A 267 19.28 3.24 -17.81
N SER A 268 18.98 2.91 -19.05
CA SER A 268 19.98 2.72 -20.10
C SER A 268 19.38 2.98 -21.48
N GLN A 269 20.24 3.15 -22.48
CA GLN A 269 19.83 3.26 -23.87
C GLN A 269 20.10 1.94 -24.58
N LEU A 270 19.08 1.37 -25.23
CA LEU A 270 19.20 0.15 -26.00
C LEU A 270 20.04 0.34 -27.27
N HIS A 271 20.67 -0.73 -27.74
CA HIS A 271 21.20 -0.78 -29.09
C HIS A 271 20.06 -0.64 -30.13
N GLU A 272 20.39 -0.10 -31.30
CA GLU A 272 19.44 -0.05 -32.41
C GLU A 272 19.01 -1.47 -32.81
N GLY A 273 17.70 -1.65 -33.08
CA GLY A 273 17.14 -2.94 -33.49
C GLY A 273 16.88 -3.95 -32.37
N ILE A 274 17.04 -3.57 -31.10
CA ILE A 274 16.61 -4.42 -29.97
C ILE A 274 15.08 -4.39 -29.88
N GLY A 275 14.46 -5.52 -30.23
CA GLY A 275 13.01 -5.71 -30.20
C GLY A 275 12.51 -6.29 -28.88
N LEU A 276 11.21 -6.62 -28.86
CA LEU A 276 10.55 -7.16 -27.67
C LEU A 276 11.08 -8.55 -27.29
N ALA A 277 11.33 -9.42 -28.27
CA ALA A 277 11.88 -10.75 -28.02
C ALA A 277 13.28 -10.68 -27.39
N GLU A 278 14.14 -9.80 -27.88
CA GLU A 278 15.50 -9.56 -27.37
C GLU A 278 15.48 -8.99 -25.94
N LEU A 279 14.54 -8.10 -25.63
CA LEU A 279 14.32 -7.59 -24.27
C LEU A 279 14.01 -8.74 -23.31
N PHE A 280 13.05 -9.61 -23.65
CA PHE A 280 12.74 -10.78 -22.83
C PHE A 280 13.92 -11.72 -22.73
N LYS A 281 14.68 -11.92 -23.81
CA LYS A 281 15.85 -12.79 -23.82
C LYS A 281 16.95 -12.35 -22.84
N ALA A 282 17.14 -11.05 -22.69
CA ALA A 282 18.13 -10.50 -21.78
C ALA A 282 17.63 -10.45 -20.32
N LEU A 283 16.35 -10.07 -20.13
CA LEU A 283 15.84 -9.67 -18.82
C LEU A 283 15.03 -10.76 -18.12
N PHE A 284 14.38 -11.68 -18.85
CA PHE A 284 13.40 -12.62 -18.30
C PHE A 284 14.03 -13.95 -17.85
N PRO A 285 13.58 -14.52 -16.71
CA PRO A 285 12.76 -13.90 -15.67
C PRO A 285 13.51 -12.79 -14.94
N CYS A 286 12.76 -11.87 -14.33
CA CYS A 286 13.35 -10.76 -13.58
C CYS A 286 14.29 -11.30 -12.49
N GLY A 287 15.52 -10.78 -12.42
CA GLY A 287 16.49 -11.34 -11.49
C GLY A 287 16.12 -11.13 -10.01
N SER A 288 15.31 -10.12 -9.67
CA SER A 288 14.85 -9.87 -8.28
C SER A 288 13.97 -10.99 -7.73
N ILE A 289 13.26 -11.74 -8.60
CA ILE A 289 12.40 -12.88 -8.26
C ILE A 289 13.00 -14.24 -8.62
N THR A 290 14.28 -14.26 -9.01
CA THR A 290 15.03 -15.49 -9.28
C THR A 290 16.23 -15.56 -8.35
N GLY A 291 17.17 -14.64 -8.51
CA GLY A 291 18.50 -14.65 -7.89
C GLY A 291 19.62 -14.83 -8.93
N ALA A 292 20.86 -14.91 -8.47
CA ALA A 292 22.04 -14.96 -9.35
C ALA A 292 23.09 -15.97 -8.87
N PRO A 293 23.80 -16.64 -9.82
CA PRO A 293 23.56 -16.62 -11.28
C PRO A 293 22.24 -17.31 -11.67
N LYS A 294 21.51 -16.80 -12.68
CA LYS A 294 20.14 -17.28 -13.01
C LYS A 294 20.10 -18.78 -13.33
N ILE A 295 21.04 -19.30 -14.12
CA ILE A 295 21.04 -20.71 -14.56
C ILE A 295 21.09 -21.68 -13.36
N SER A 296 22.08 -21.52 -12.48
CA SER A 296 22.21 -22.38 -11.29
C SER A 296 21.06 -22.16 -10.31
N THR A 297 20.67 -20.89 -10.11
CA THR A 297 19.60 -20.51 -9.18
C THR A 297 18.24 -21.11 -9.59
N MET A 298 17.90 -21.10 -10.88
CA MET A 298 16.66 -21.72 -11.38
C MET A 298 16.65 -23.24 -11.21
N ALA A 299 17.80 -23.91 -11.37
CA ALA A 299 17.91 -25.34 -11.08
C ALA A 299 17.64 -25.65 -9.59
N ILE A 300 18.12 -24.79 -8.68
CA ILE A 300 17.87 -24.88 -7.24
C ILE A 300 16.39 -24.62 -6.93
N ILE A 301 15.78 -23.59 -7.55
CA ILE A 301 14.36 -23.28 -7.43
C ILE A 301 13.51 -24.50 -7.81
N LYS A 302 13.73 -25.08 -9.00
CA LYS A 302 13.02 -26.28 -9.45
C LYS A 302 13.19 -27.48 -8.51
N ALA A 303 14.35 -27.63 -7.88
CA ALA A 303 14.63 -28.72 -6.95
C ALA A 303 13.97 -28.55 -5.58
N THR A 304 13.70 -27.30 -5.17
CA THR A 304 13.21 -26.94 -3.83
C THR A 304 11.71 -26.60 -3.80
N GLU A 305 11.15 -26.13 -4.91
CA GLU A 305 9.72 -25.82 -5.05
C GLU A 305 8.90 -27.06 -5.43
N LYS A 306 7.65 -27.11 -4.98
CA LYS A 306 6.76 -28.27 -5.21
C LYS A 306 6.09 -28.28 -6.59
N ALA A 307 5.97 -27.11 -7.21
CA ALA A 307 5.18 -26.92 -8.43
C ALA A 307 5.66 -25.69 -9.20
N ALA A 308 5.23 -25.60 -10.47
CA ALA A 308 5.41 -24.42 -11.32
C ALA A 308 4.84 -23.15 -10.66
N ARG A 309 5.41 -21.99 -10.99
CA ARG A 309 4.95 -20.69 -10.49
C ARG A 309 3.79 -20.14 -11.31
N GLY A 310 3.64 -20.54 -12.56
CA GLY A 310 2.60 -20.04 -13.46
C GLY A 310 2.84 -18.57 -13.80
N VAL A 311 1.78 -17.75 -13.80
CA VAL A 311 1.94 -16.31 -14.04
C VAL A 311 2.67 -15.61 -12.90
N TYR A 312 2.61 -16.14 -11.67
CA TYR A 312 3.41 -15.60 -10.56
C TYR A 312 4.91 -15.69 -10.85
N CYS A 313 5.66 -14.64 -10.51
CA CYS A 313 7.07 -14.42 -10.90
C CYS A 313 7.34 -14.31 -12.41
N GLY A 314 6.30 -14.43 -13.27
CA GLY A 314 6.34 -14.02 -14.67
C GLY A 314 6.15 -12.52 -14.82
N THR A 315 5.40 -12.11 -15.85
CA THR A 315 5.08 -10.70 -16.08
C THR A 315 3.69 -10.52 -16.68
N VAL A 316 3.02 -9.43 -16.32
CA VAL A 316 1.83 -8.90 -16.99
C VAL A 316 2.18 -7.50 -17.51
N GLY A 317 1.77 -7.19 -18.74
CA GLY A 317 2.19 -5.95 -19.38
C GLY A 317 1.29 -5.49 -20.51
N ILE A 318 1.64 -4.30 -21.00
CA ILE A 318 0.97 -3.59 -22.09
C ILE A 318 2.01 -2.97 -23.02
N CYS A 319 1.82 -3.17 -24.32
CA CYS A 319 2.45 -2.43 -25.39
C CYS A 319 1.43 -1.42 -25.93
N LEU A 320 1.77 -0.14 -25.84
CA LEU A 320 0.91 0.98 -26.20
C LEU A 320 1.16 1.41 -27.67
N PRO A 321 0.15 2.00 -28.35
CA PRO A 321 0.29 2.54 -29.71
C PRO A 321 1.39 3.59 -29.88
N ASP A 322 1.76 4.30 -28.81
CA ASP A 322 2.84 5.30 -28.79
C ASP A 322 4.24 4.67 -28.67
N GLN A 323 4.36 3.37 -28.92
CA GLN A 323 5.57 2.56 -28.81
C GLN A 323 6.06 2.33 -27.36
N ARG A 324 5.35 2.83 -26.34
CA ARG A 324 5.72 2.56 -24.95
C ARG A 324 5.33 1.15 -24.52
N ARG A 325 6.22 0.47 -23.81
CA ARG A 325 6.06 -0.90 -23.31
C ARG A 325 6.23 -0.90 -21.80
N ILE A 326 5.28 -1.45 -21.07
CA ILE A 326 5.31 -1.47 -19.60
C ILE A 326 4.97 -2.87 -19.12
N PHE A 327 5.89 -3.47 -18.37
CA PHE A 327 5.78 -4.83 -17.86
C PHE A 327 6.07 -4.83 -16.36
N ASN A 328 5.20 -5.49 -15.59
CA ASN A 328 5.39 -5.64 -14.15
C ASN A 328 6.14 -6.94 -13.82
N VAL A 329 6.64 -7.05 -12.60
CA VAL A 329 6.98 -8.37 -12.05
C VAL A 329 5.69 -8.93 -11.44
N ALA A 330 5.20 -10.08 -11.91
CA ALA A 330 3.91 -10.61 -11.47
C ALA A 330 4.01 -11.23 -10.06
N ILE A 331 4.02 -10.37 -9.04
CA ILE A 331 4.00 -10.72 -7.62
C ILE A 331 2.72 -10.20 -6.97
N ARG A 332 2.34 -10.78 -5.83
CA ARG A 332 1.02 -10.58 -5.21
C ARG A 332 -0.09 -10.90 -6.22
N THR A 333 0.02 -12.07 -6.83
CA THR A 333 -0.84 -12.49 -7.95
C THR A 333 -1.66 -13.71 -7.55
N ILE A 334 -2.97 -13.63 -7.74
CA ILE A 334 -3.87 -14.78 -7.69
C ILE A 334 -4.04 -15.32 -9.10
N GLN A 335 -3.81 -16.61 -9.27
CA GLN A 335 -4.20 -17.36 -10.46
C GLN A 335 -5.43 -18.21 -10.11
N LEU A 336 -6.56 -17.90 -10.73
CA LEU A 336 -7.82 -18.59 -10.51
C LEU A 336 -8.18 -19.43 -11.73
N GLU A 337 -8.49 -20.70 -11.51
CA GLU A 337 -9.02 -21.60 -12.53
C GLU A 337 -10.28 -22.29 -12.01
N GLY A 338 -11.41 -22.06 -12.69
CA GLY A 338 -12.71 -22.49 -12.18
C GLY A 338 -12.94 -21.94 -10.77
N ARG A 339 -12.95 -22.81 -9.75
CA ARG A 339 -13.04 -22.40 -8.34
C ARG A 339 -11.69 -22.35 -7.62
N LYS A 340 -10.64 -22.96 -8.17
CA LYS A 340 -9.36 -23.14 -7.48
C LYS A 340 -8.48 -21.92 -7.69
N ALA A 341 -8.23 -21.19 -6.60
CA ALA A 341 -7.34 -20.04 -6.58
C ALA A 341 -5.99 -20.41 -5.96
N ILE A 342 -4.90 -20.06 -6.65
CA ILE A 342 -3.53 -20.20 -6.16
C ILE A 342 -2.92 -18.81 -6.01
N TYR A 343 -2.27 -18.57 -4.89
CA TYR A 343 -1.50 -17.35 -4.62
C TYR A 343 -0.04 -17.72 -4.31
N GLY A 344 0.88 -17.19 -5.09
CA GLY A 344 2.31 -17.36 -4.88
C GLY A 344 2.87 -16.35 -3.87
N VAL A 345 3.72 -16.81 -2.96
CA VAL A 345 4.40 -15.95 -1.98
C VAL A 345 5.80 -16.45 -1.69
N GLY A 346 6.75 -15.53 -1.53
CA GLY A 346 8.15 -15.90 -1.32
C GLY A 346 9.06 -14.73 -0.97
N GLY A 347 10.35 -15.05 -0.83
CA GLY A 347 11.39 -14.12 -0.40
C GLY A 347 12.76 -14.50 -0.94
N GLY A 348 13.66 -13.52 -0.96
CA GLY A 348 15.04 -13.73 -1.37
C GLY A 348 15.85 -14.30 -0.21
N ILE A 349 16.22 -15.56 -0.31
CA ILE A 349 17.01 -16.27 0.68
C ILE A 349 18.48 -15.98 0.46
N THR A 350 19.13 -15.45 1.49
CA THR A 350 20.57 -15.19 1.53
C THR A 350 21.22 -16.06 2.60
N TRP A 351 22.54 -15.95 2.75
CA TRP A 351 23.27 -16.67 3.80
C TRP A 351 22.77 -16.34 5.22
N ASP A 352 22.37 -15.08 5.46
CA ASP A 352 21.92 -14.62 6.79
C ASP A 352 20.43 -14.91 7.05
N SER A 353 19.70 -15.39 6.05
CA SER A 353 18.29 -15.76 6.20
C SER A 353 18.12 -16.95 7.15
N THR A 354 17.13 -16.90 8.04
CA THR A 354 16.74 -18.06 8.87
C THR A 354 15.39 -18.59 8.42
N TRP A 355 15.18 -19.91 8.41
CA TRP A 355 13.91 -20.46 7.92
C TRP A 355 12.69 -19.90 8.70
N LYS A 356 12.82 -19.66 10.01
CA LYS A 356 11.74 -19.13 10.86
C LYS A 356 11.35 -17.71 10.45
N SER A 357 12.33 -16.83 10.27
CA SER A 357 12.07 -15.44 9.89
C SER A 357 11.44 -15.36 8.50
N GLU A 358 11.96 -16.13 7.55
CA GLU A 358 11.47 -16.17 6.17
C GLU A 358 10.06 -16.77 6.08
N TYR A 359 9.79 -17.83 6.86
CA TYR A 359 8.44 -18.41 6.94
C TYR A 359 7.42 -17.40 7.49
N ILE A 360 7.77 -16.67 8.56
CA ILE A 360 6.93 -15.59 9.11
C ILE A 360 6.74 -14.48 8.06
N GLU A 361 7.78 -14.13 7.31
CA GLU A 361 7.69 -13.14 6.23
C GLU A 361 6.72 -13.57 5.13
N THR A 362 6.66 -14.86 4.77
CA THR A 362 5.66 -15.35 3.80
C THR A 362 4.23 -15.13 4.29
N GLN A 363 3.97 -15.32 5.59
CA GLN A 363 2.66 -15.03 6.20
C GLN A 363 2.36 -13.53 6.23
N GLN A 364 3.36 -12.70 6.47
CA GLN A 364 3.19 -11.24 6.44
C GLN A 364 2.90 -10.73 5.02
N LYS A 365 3.54 -11.31 4.00
CA LYS A 365 3.33 -10.97 2.59
C LYS A 365 1.97 -11.47 2.09
N SER A 366 1.48 -12.59 2.58
CA SER A 366 0.13 -13.11 2.24
C SER A 366 -1.00 -12.30 2.87
N ALA A 367 -0.70 -11.44 3.85
CA ALA A 367 -1.68 -10.53 4.45
C ALA A 367 -2.41 -9.64 3.44
N VAL A 368 -1.85 -9.46 2.24
CA VAL A 368 -2.52 -8.82 1.09
C VAL A 368 -3.92 -9.40 0.82
N LEU A 369 -4.10 -10.71 1.04
CA LEU A 369 -5.35 -11.43 0.80
C LEU A 369 -6.45 -11.09 1.83
N TYR A 370 -6.05 -10.64 3.03
CA TYR A 370 -6.95 -10.48 4.17
C TYR A 370 -7.11 -9.03 4.64
N ARG A 371 -6.13 -8.18 4.37
CA ARG A 371 -6.11 -6.79 4.84
C ARG A 371 -7.34 -6.03 4.31
N LYS A 372 -8.05 -5.40 5.25
CA LYS A 372 -9.04 -4.35 5.00
C LYS A 372 -8.58 -3.11 5.75
N ASN A 373 -8.24 -2.07 5.01
CA ASN A 373 -7.96 -0.78 5.58
C ASN A 373 -9.29 -0.09 5.88
N PRO A 374 -9.40 0.64 7.00
CA PRO A 374 -10.59 1.42 7.25
C PRO A 374 -10.73 2.49 6.15
N ARG A 375 -11.96 2.71 5.70
CA ARG A 375 -12.30 3.85 4.85
C ARG A 375 -12.57 5.05 5.74
N PHE A 376 -11.92 6.17 5.47
CA PHE A 376 -12.06 7.37 6.28
C PHE A 376 -11.79 8.64 5.47
N ASP A 377 -12.28 9.73 6.03
CA ASP A 377 -11.99 11.09 5.61
C ASP A 377 -11.05 11.73 6.62
N LEU A 378 -10.21 12.65 6.17
CA LEU A 378 -9.44 13.50 7.07
C LEU A 378 -10.32 14.64 7.55
N ILE A 379 -10.42 14.82 8.87
CA ILE A 379 -11.41 15.69 9.48
C ILE A 379 -10.74 16.84 10.24
N SER A 380 -11.27 18.04 10.04
CA SER A 380 -11.07 19.16 10.96
C SER A 380 -12.43 19.69 11.42
N THR A 381 -12.51 20.23 12.62
CA THR A 381 -13.77 20.79 13.13
C THR A 381 -13.46 21.97 14.02
N GLY A 382 -14.04 23.13 13.72
CA GLY A 382 -13.80 24.37 14.44
C GLY A 382 -15.07 25.18 14.65
N LYS A 383 -14.95 26.23 15.45
CA LYS A 383 -16.01 27.22 15.68
C LYS A 383 -15.94 28.30 14.61
N VAL A 384 -17.07 28.60 13.99
CA VAL A 384 -17.26 29.83 13.22
C VAL A 384 -17.98 30.83 14.11
N THR A 385 -17.38 32.01 14.27
CA THR A 385 -17.95 33.13 15.02
C THR A 385 -17.75 34.40 14.21
N ASN A 386 -18.75 35.28 14.17
CA ASN A 386 -18.70 36.49 13.35
C ASN A 386 -18.27 36.20 11.89
N ARG A 387 -18.82 35.12 11.30
CA ARG A 387 -18.50 34.64 9.94
C ARG A 387 -17.03 34.31 9.69
N LYS A 388 -16.26 33.97 10.73
CA LYS A 388 -14.86 33.55 10.59
C LYS A 388 -14.60 32.26 11.34
N LEU A 389 -13.92 31.33 10.68
CA LEU A 389 -13.40 30.13 11.32
C LEU A 389 -12.28 30.51 12.30
N THR A 390 -12.46 30.19 13.57
CA THR A 390 -11.42 30.32 14.59
C THR A 390 -10.26 29.35 14.30
N TRP A 391 -9.02 29.79 14.54
CA TRP A 391 -7.80 28.99 14.29
C TRP A 391 -7.69 28.39 12.88
N GLN A 392 -8.11 29.16 11.86
CA GLN A 392 -8.12 28.70 10.47
C GLN A 392 -6.77 28.11 10.05
N GLU A 393 -5.65 28.79 10.31
CA GLU A 393 -4.32 28.30 9.94
C GLU A 393 -3.97 26.96 10.60
N GLN A 394 -4.35 26.76 11.86
CA GLN A 394 -4.12 25.48 12.54
C GLN A 394 -5.03 24.37 12.02
N HIS A 395 -6.24 24.70 11.56
CA HIS A 395 -7.11 23.74 10.86
C HIS A 395 -6.52 23.31 9.52
N LEU A 396 -5.94 24.25 8.77
CA LEU A 396 -5.23 23.98 7.52
C LEU A 396 -3.99 23.11 7.78
N GLN A 397 -3.15 23.49 8.74
CA GLN A 397 -1.96 22.73 9.12
C GLN A 397 -2.30 21.28 9.50
N ARG A 398 -3.33 21.05 10.33
CA ARG A 398 -3.77 19.69 10.67
C ARG A 398 -4.10 18.87 9.42
N LEU A 399 -4.84 19.46 8.47
CA LEU A 399 -5.22 18.77 7.24
C LEU A 399 -3.99 18.54 6.34
N THR A 400 -3.06 19.48 6.25
CA THR A 400 -1.79 19.33 5.52
C THR A 400 -0.96 18.18 6.10
N GLU A 401 -0.80 18.11 7.41
CA GLU A 401 -0.04 17.03 8.07
C GLU A 401 -0.69 15.66 7.84
N ALA A 402 -2.01 15.59 8.03
CA ALA A 402 -2.76 14.35 7.81
C ALA A 402 -2.75 13.93 6.33
N ALA A 403 -2.90 14.88 5.40
CA ALA A 403 -2.88 14.64 3.97
C ALA A 403 -1.50 14.15 3.51
N GLY A 404 -0.42 14.73 4.04
CA GLY A 404 0.94 14.24 3.83
C GLY A 404 1.13 12.81 4.36
N TYR A 405 0.66 12.52 5.57
CA TYR A 405 0.80 11.18 6.16
C TYR A 405 -0.02 10.10 5.42
N PHE A 406 -1.27 10.38 5.07
CA PHE A 406 -2.15 9.40 4.42
C PHE A 406 -2.15 9.46 2.88
N ALA A 407 -1.32 10.34 2.29
CA ALA A 407 -1.28 10.62 0.86
C ALA A 407 -2.67 10.93 0.28
N TYR A 408 -3.33 11.96 0.82
CA TYR A 408 -4.55 12.54 0.26
C TYR A 408 -4.14 13.76 -0.58
N PRO A 409 -4.65 13.90 -1.82
CA PRO A 409 -4.51 15.17 -2.55
C PRO A 409 -5.16 16.28 -1.72
N PHE A 410 -4.45 17.38 -1.49
CA PHE A 410 -4.99 18.48 -0.71
C PHE A 410 -4.58 19.82 -1.33
N ASP A 411 -5.58 20.55 -1.82
CA ASP A 411 -5.44 21.92 -2.27
C ASP A 411 -5.84 22.88 -1.15
N GLN A 412 -4.82 23.44 -0.49
CA GLN A 412 -5.02 24.34 0.65
C GLN A 412 -5.69 25.65 0.24
N ASP A 413 -5.43 26.15 -0.96
CA ASP A 413 -5.95 27.44 -1.42
C ASP A 413 -7.41 27.29 -1.85
N LYS A 414 -7.77 26.17 -2.48
CA LYS A 414 -9.17 25.80 -2.73
C LYS A 414 -9.97 25.75 -1.42
N LEU A 415 -9.44 25.09 -0.38
CA LEU A 415 -10.12 25.07 0.92
C LEU A 415 -10.32 26.46 1.51
N LYS A 416 -9.32 27.35 1.41
CA LYS A 416 -9.46 28.73 1.91
C LYS A 416 -10.61 29.47 1.21
N GLN A 417 -10.71 29.33 -0.12
CA GLN A 417 -11.79 29.92 -0.91
C GLN A 417 -13.17 29.38 -0.49
N GLU A 418 -13.32 28.05 -0.43
CA GLU A 418 -14.58 27.41 0.00
C GLU A 418 -14.98 27.80 1.43
N LEU A 419 -14.01 27.96 2.34
CA LEU A 419 -14.26 28.42 3.71
C LEU A 419 -14.75 29.87 3.74
N GLU A 420 -14.16 30.76 2.94
CA GLU A 420 -14.58 32.17 2.84
C GLU A 420 -16.01 32.28 2.30
N GLU A 421 -16.31 31.57 1.21
CA GLU A 421 -17.64 31.51 0.61
C GLU A 421 -18.68 30.98 1.59
N THR A 422 -18.39 29.84 2.23
CA THR A 422 -19.28 29.20 3.20
C THR A 422 -19.53 30.11 4.41
N CYS A 423 -18.48 30.68 5.00
CA CYS A 423 -18.62 31.47 6.22
C CYS A 423 -19.35 32.80 5.98
N THR A 424 -19.19 33.40 4.80
CA THR A 424 -19.84 34.68 4.44
C THR A 424 -21.36 34.56 4.39
N GLN A 425 -21.87 33.37 4.02
CA GLN A 425 -23.31 33.09 3.93
C GLN A 425 -23.98 32.87 5.30
N LEU A 426 -23.21 32.63 6.36
CA LEU A 426 -23.74 32.34 7.70
C LEU A 426 -24.29 33.59 8.40
N ASN A 427 -25.17 33.39 9.38
CA ASN A 427 -25.62 34.48 10.23
C ASN A 427 -24.47 34.97 11.13
N LYS A 428 -24.22 36.28 11.15
CA LYS A 428 -23.12 36.89 11.90
C LYS A 428 -23.28 36.77 13.42
N GLU A 429 -24.51 36.80 13.91
CA GLU A 429 -24.84 36.80 15.34
C GLU A 429 -24.95 35.38 15.93
N GLN A 430 -24.85 34.35 15.09
CA GLN A 430 -24.94 32.95 15.50
C GLN A 430 -23.56 32.29 15.37
N ASP A 431 -23.15 31.58 16.41
CA ASP A 431 -21.98 30.70 16.33
C ASP A 431 -22.34 29.38 15.66
N TYR A 432 -21.43 28.83 14.86
CA TYR A 432 -21.60 27.55 14.18
C TYR A 432 -20.44 26.59 14.48
N ARG A 433 -20.75 25.31 14.49
CA ARG A 433 -19.77 24.24 14.34
C ARG A 433 -19.59 24.00 12.84
N LEU A 434 -18.36 24.15 12.35
CA LEU A 434 -17.99 23.83 10.97
C LEU A 434 -17.14 22.56 10.97
N ARG A 435 -17.58 21.54 10.23
CA ARG A 435 -16.84 20.31 9.97
C ARG A 435 -16.28 20.36 8.55
N ILE A 436 -14.98 20.13 8.41
CA ILE A 436 -14.26 19.98 7.15
C ILE A 436 -13.95 18.50 6.99
N ALA A 437 -14.31 17.90 5.86
CA ALA A 437 -13.91 16.55 5.48
C ALA A 437 -13.19 16.56 4.14
N LEU A 438 -11.93 16.11 4.14
CA LEU A 438 -11.16 15.86 2.93
C LEU A 438 -11.25 14.37 2.56
N LYS A 439 -11.80 14.10 1.38
CA LYS A 439 -12.02 12.75 0.83
C LYS A 439 -10.77 12.23 0.12
N LYS A 440 -10.73 10.93 -0.14
CA LYS A 440 -9.55 10.25 -0.73
C LYS A 440 -9.21 10.72 -2.15
N ASP A 441 -10.21 11.18 -2.90
CA ASP A 441 -10.07 11.76 -4.24
C ASP A 441 -9.63 13.25 -4.22
N GLY A 442 -9.48 13.85 -3.04
CA GLY A 442 -9.14 15.26 -2.86
C GLY A 442 -10.35 16.21 -2.84
N SER A 443 -11.57 15.69 -2.95
CA SER A 443 -12.78 16.51 -2.77
C SER A 443 -12.95 16.93 -1.30
N ILE A 444 -13.52 18.12 -1.11
CA ILE A 444 -13.73 18.74 0.19
C ILE A 444 -15.24 18.87 0.42
N GLU A 445 -15.66 18.51 1.63
CA GLU A 445 -17.04 18.66 2.10
C GLU A 445 -17.05 19.54 3.36
N LEU A 446 -17.84 20.62 3.30
CA LEU A 446 -18.04 21.55 4.41
C LEU A 446 -19.46 21.43 4.94
N GLU A 447 -19.58 21.12 6.22
CA GLU A 447 -20.86 21.00 6.91
C GLU A 447 -20.93 22.00 8.07
N THR A 448 -21.97 22.83 8.11
CA THR A 448 -22.17 23.81 9.18
C THR A 448 -23.44 23.52 9.96
N THR A 449 -23.34 23.54 11.29
CA THR A 449 -24.50 23.39 12.18
C THR A 449 -24.48 24.48 13.26
N PRO A 450 -25.63 25.07 13.63
CA PRO A 450 -25.69 26.03 14.73
C PRO A 450 -25.08 25.46 16.00
N LEU A 451 -24.17 26.20 16.63
CA LEU A 451 -23.50 25.76 17.85
C LEU A 451 -24.41 26.02 19.06
N LEU A 452 -25.07 24.97 19.52
CA LEU A 452 -25.87 25.02 20.74
C LEU A 452 -25.01 24.78 21.99
N PRO A 453 -25.41 25.35 23.15
CA PRO A 453 -24.80 25.04 24.43
C PRO A 453 -24.78 23.54 24.73
N LEU A 454 -23.77 23.09 25.48
CA LEU A 454 -23.77 21.73 26.02
C LEU A 454 -24.91 21.58 27.04
N THR A 455 -25.59 20.44 27.01
CA THR A 455 -26.59 20.09 28.04
C THR A 455 -25.89 19.77 29.35
N ASP A 456 -26.58 19.97 30.47
CA ASP A 456 -26.07 19.60 31.79
C ASP A 456 -25.80 18.10 31.89
N THR A 457 -26.66 17.27 31.27
CA THR A 457 -26.44 15.82 31.14
C THR A 457 -25.11 15.53 30.46
N PHE A 458 -24.78 16.21 29.37
CA PHE A 458 -23.53 15.96 28.66
C PHE A 458 -22.31 16.30 29.52
N ARG A 459 -22.38 17.37 30.33
CA ARG A 459 -21.28 17.78 31.22
C ARG A 459 -21.05 16.84 32.40
N LYS A 460 -22.00 15.96 32.72
CA LYS A 460 -21.85 14.88 33.69
C LYS A 460 -21.11 13.71 33.05
N ALA A 461 -19.78 13.78 33.09
CA ALA A 461 -18.89 12.86 32.42
C ALA A 461 -18.83 11.50 33.11
N LYS A 462 -18.80 10.43 32.30
CA LYS A 462 -18.58 9.06 32.74
C LYS A 462 -17.12 8.65 32.57
N LEU A 463 -16.61 7.86 33.50
CA LEU A 463 -15.29 7.24 33.35
C LEU A 463 -15.41 5.95 32.56
N VAL A 464 -14.58 5.82 31.52
CA VAL A 464 -14.58 4.67 30.62
C VAL A 464 -13.18 4.11 30.48
N GLU A 465 -13.02 2.82 30.75
CA GLU A 465 -11.74 2.14 30.48
C GLU A 465 -11.54 2.03 28.97
N GLN A 466 -10.37 2.45 28.51
CA GLN A 466 -9.97 2.38 27.11
C GLN A 466 -9.32 1.03 26.82
N THR A 467 -10.06 0.17 26.11
CA THR A 467 -9.60 -1.18 25.73
C THR A 467 -9.14 -1.28 24.28
N ALA A 468 -9.30 -0.22 23.47
CA ALA A 468 -8.85 -0.21 22.09
C ALA A 468 -7.31 -0.09 21.99
N ASN A 469 -6.76 -0.57 20.87
CA ASN A 469 -5.34 -0.36 20.56
C ASN A 469 -5.07 1.10 20.16
N LEU A 470 -4.42 1.86 21.05
CA LEU A 470 -4.08 3.26 20.82
C LEU A 470 -2.80 3.48 20.00
N ALA A 471 -2.02 2.42 19.76
CA ALA A 471 -0.81 2.46 18.95
C ALA A 471 -1.16 2.38 17.45
N GLN A 472 -1.99 3.32 17.00
CA GLN A 472 -2.46 3.42 15.62
C GLN A 472 -2.46 4.88 15.17
N PRO A 473 -2.23 5.19 13.88
CA PRO A 473 -2.26 6.57 13.39
C PRO A 473 -3.60 7.29 13.67
N PHE A 474 -4.71 6.54 13.74
CA PHE A 474 -6.05 7.10 13.97
C PHE A 474 -6.25 7.76 15.33
N THR A 475 -5.36 7.54 16.31
CA THR A 475 -5.38 8.28 17.58
C THR A 475 -4.71 9.65 17.46
N TYR A 476 -3.70 9.77 16.60
CA TYR A 476 -2.91 10.99 16.42
C TYR A 476 -3.45 11.91 15.31
N PHE A 477 -4.22 11.37 14.37
CA PHE A 477 -4.87 12.12 13.31
C PHE A 477 -6.38 12.13 13.49
N LYS A 478 -6.99 13.31 13.31
CA LYS A 478 -8.44 13.42 13.37
C LYS A 478 -9.05 12.95 12.06
N THR A 479 -9.68 11.78 12.09
CA THR A 479 -10.37 11.17 10.93
C THR A 479 -11.83 10.88 11.25
N SER A 480 -12.60 10.46 10.24
CA SER A 480 -13.95 9.91 10.44
C SER A 480 -13.94 8.50 11.03
N HIS A 481 -12.81 7.79 11.02
CA HIS A 481 -12.65 6.46 11.61
C HIS A 481 -11.84 6.53 12.91
N ARG A 482 -12.55 6.59 14.05
CA ARG A 482 -11.96 6.64 15.39
C ARG A 482 -12.65 5.64 16.32
N PRO A 483 -12.40 4.32 16.14
CA PRO A 483 -13.12 3.27 16.87
C PRO A 483 -12.81 3.24 18.38
N HIS A 484 -11.75 3.93 18.82
CA HIS A 484 -11.40 4.09 20.23
C HIS A 484 -12.27 5.13 20.95
N LEU A 485 -13.06 5.94 20.22
CA LEU A 485 -13.95 6.93 20.81
C LEU A 485 -15.40 6.64 20.45
N THR A 486 -16.27 6.81 21.43
CA THR A 486 -17.72 6.68 21.29
C THR A 486 -18.39 7.99 21.68
N LEU A 487 -19.45 8.36 20.97
CA LEU A 487 -20.25 9.54 21.33
C LEU A 487 -21.55 9.07 21.98
N GLU A 488 -21.75 9.45 23.23
CA GLU A 488 -22.94 9.15 24.01
C GLU A 488 -23.67 10.44 24.42
N GLN A 489 -24.76 10.28 25.18
CA GLN A 489 -25.50 11.42 25.77
C GLN A 489 -24.68 12.17 26.85
N GLN A 490 -23.67 11.50 27.40
CA GLN A 490 -22.74 12.01 28.39
C GLN A 490 -21.34 12.09 27.78
N GLU A 491 -20.56 13.10 28.18
CA GLU A 491 -19.12 13.11 27.89
C GLU A 491 -18.47 11.88 28.54
N GLN A 492 -17.45 11.33 27.90
CA GLN A 492 -16.68 10.20 28.44
C GLN A 492 -15.25 10.67 28.69
N ILE A 493 -14.71 10.36 29.86
CA ILE A 493 -13.28 10.54 30.19
C ILE A 493 -12.63 9.16 30.15
N TYR A 494 -11.68 9.00 29.24
CA TYR A 494 -11.00 7.72 29.04
C TYR A 494 -9.78 7.56 29.95
N TYR A 495 -9.55 6.34 30.42
CA TYR A 495 -8.34 5.95 31.13
C TYR A 495 -7.85 4.58 30.66
N ASN A 496 -6.55 4.30 30.74
CA ASN A 496 -6.01 3.00 30.35
C ASN A 496 -6.03 1.98 31.49
N ALA A 497 -5.69 0.72 31.21
CA ALA A 497 -5.65 -0.37 32.21
C ALA A 497 -4.73 -0.11 33.42
N GLN A 498 -3.79 0.86 33.34
CA GLN A 498 -2.93 1.27 34.46
C GLN A 498 -3.52 2.46 35.25
N GLY A 499 -4.75 2.89 34.95
CA GLY A 499 -5.41 4.02 35.60
C GLY A 499 -4.87 5.39 35.18
N LYS A 500 -4.12 5.49 34.07
CA LYS A 500 -3.68 6.77 33.50
C LYS A 500 -4.80 7.37 32.67
N LEU A 501 -5.11 8.64 32.90
CA LEU A 501 -6.10 9.39 32.14
C LEU A 501 -5.59 9.73 30.74
N LEU A 502 -6.50 9.79 29.77
CA LEU A 502 -6.23 10.00 28.36
C LEU A 502 -6.93 11.27 27.83
N GLU A 503 -7.98 11.12 27.03
CA GLU A 503 -8.76 12.21 26.44
C GLU A 503 -10.26 12.05 26.72
N THR A 504 -11.08 12.96 26.18
CA THR A 504 -12.54 12.86 26.25
C THR A 504 -13.15 12.52 24.90
N SER A 505 -14.45 12.18 24.86
CA SER A 505 -15.11 11.75 23.61
C SER A 505 -15.09 12.82 22.50
N ILE A 506 -15.08 14.11 22.85
CA ILE A 506 -15.01 15.20 21.86
C ILE A 506 -13.83 16.18 22.02
N GLY A 507 -12.92 15.95 22.97
CA GLY A 507 -11.88 16.91 23.33
C GLY A 507 -10.73 16.33 24.13
N ASN A 508 -9.85 17.21 24.60
CA ASN A 508 -8.74 16.83 25.47
C ASN A 508 -9.08 17.16 26.93
N LEU A 509 -8.68 16.27 27.85
CA LEU A 509 -8.86 16.44 29.28
C LEU A 509 -7.85 17.42 29.87
N LEU A 510 -8.31 18.27 30.80
CA LEU A 510 -7.47 19.04 31.70
C LEU A 510 -7.96 18.91 33.15
N LEU A 511 -7.03 18.86 34.09
CA LEU A 511 -7.30 18.93 35.51
C LEU A 511 -6.66 20.18 36.10
N GLU A 512 -7.41 20.90 36.93
CA GLU A 512 -6.88 21.96 37.77
C GLU A 512 -6.39 21.36 39.09
N LEU A 513 -5.09 21.46 39.35
CA LEU A 513 -4.42 20.98 40.55
C LEU A 513 -3.49 22.07 41.08
N ASP A 514 -3.66 22.46 42.35
CA ASP A 514 -2.91 23.54 42.99
C ASP A 514 -2.98 24.86 42.18
N GLY A 515 -4.17 25.18 41.66
CA GLY A 515 -4.42 26.34 40.79
C GLY A 515 -3.70 26.33 39.44
N LYS A 516 -3.20 25.18 38.97
CA LYS A 516 -2.54 25.01 37.66
C LYS A 516 -3.25 23.97 36.81
N LEU A 517 -3.32 24.22 35.50
CA LEU A 517 -3.91 23.27 34.55
C LEU A 517 -2.88 22.26 34.05
N TYR A 518 -3.24 20.98 34.14
CA TYR A 518 -2.46 19.88 33.61
C TYR A 518 -3.27 19.09 32.59
N THR A 519 -2.63 18.58 31.54
CA THR A 519 -3.26 17.72 30.52
C THR A 519 -2.42 16.46 30.29
N PRO A 520 -3.02 15.30 29.99
CA PRO A 520 -2.24 14.10 29.70
C PRO A 520 -1.35 14.27 28.46
N PRO A 521 -0.11 13.76 28.44
CA PRO A 521 0.80 13.92 27.31
C PRO A 521 0.33 13.18 26.07
N ALA A 522 0.60 13.74 24.88
CA ALA A 522 0.17 13.16 23.60
C ALA A 522 0.75 11.76 23.33
N GLU A 523 1.91 11.44 23.91
CA GLU A 523 2.59 10.14 23.82
C GLU A 523 1.76 8.97 24.35
N LEU A 524 0.71 9.23 25.12
CA LEU A 524 -0.24 8.20 25.59
C LEU A 524 -1.25 7.76 24.51
N GLY A 525 -1.13 8.25 23.28
CA GLY A 525 -2.01 7.87 22.18
C GLY A 525 -3.30 8.69 22.13
N LEU A 526 -3.17 10.02 22.16
CA LEU A 526 -4.29 10.95 22.07
C LEU A 526 -4.05 12.05 21.06
N LEU A 527 -5.13 12.64 20.56
CA LEU A 527 -5.08 13.69 19.55
C LEU A 527 -4.51 14.99 20.13
N LYS A 528 -3.52 15.60 19.44
CA LYS A 528 -3.07 16.97 19.71
C LYS A 528 -4.14 17.98 19.28
N GLY A 529 -5.15 18.21 20.13
CA GLY A 529 -6.23 19.16 19.84
C GLY A 529 -5.70 20.58 19.68
N ILE A 530 -6.30 21.37 18.78
CA ILE A 530 -5.86 22.76 18.51
C ILE A 530 -5.92 23.63 19.76
N TYR A 531 -7.03 23.56 20.49
CA TYR A 531 -7.19 24.37 21.72
C TYR A 531 -6.21 23.94 22.81
N ARG A 532 -6.01 22.63 22.98
CA ARG A 532 -4.99 22.08 23.89
C ARG A 532 -3.60 22.60 23.55
N GLN A 533 -3.22 22.57 22.28
CA GLN A 533 -1.90 23.05 21.85
C GLN A 533 -1.74 24.54 22.12
N GLN A 534 -2.77 25.35 21.88
CA GLN A 534 -2.76 26.77 22.23
C GLN A 534 -2.57 27.03 23.73
N LEU A 535 -3.18 26.22 24.61
CA LEU A 535 -2.96 26.34 26.06
C LEU A 535 -1.51 25.99 26.45
N LEU A 536 -0.92 24.97 25.82
CA LEU A 536 0.47 24.56 26.07
C LEU A 536 1.45 25.62 25.56
N ASP A 537 1.28 26.08 24.33
CA ASP A 537 2.15 27.08 23.68
C ASP A 537 2.16 28.41 24.45
N ASN A 538 1.01 28.79 25.03
CA ASN A 538 0.87 30.00 25.83
C ASN A 538 1.26 29.79 27.32
N GLY A 539 1.72 28.60 27.72
CA GLY A 539 2.09 28.28 29.10
C GLY A 539 0.91 28.27 30.09
N GLN A 540 -0.33 28.18 29.59
CA GLN A 540 -1.55 28.13 30.40
C GLN A 540 -1.86 26.73 30.93
N ALA A 541 -1.30 25.69 30.30
CA ALA A 541 -1.36 24.32 30.76
C ALA A 541 0.03 23.66 30.65
N THR A 542 0.23 22.54 31.35
CA THR A 542 1.46 21.74 31.25
C THR A 542 1.12 20.27 31.07
N GLU A 543 1.90 19.54 30.27
CA GLU A 543 1.74 18.10 30.15
C GLU A 543 2.19 17.39 31.45
N LYS A 544 1.33 16.52 31.98
CA LYS A 544 1.62 15.66 33.14
C LYS A 544 0.89 14.34 32.93
N VAL A 545 1.53 13.21 33.25
CA VAL A 545 0.81 11.92 33.31
C VAL A 545 -0.17 11.99 34.47
N LEU A 546 -1.47 12.11 34.15
CA LEU A 546 -2.55 12.19 35.13
C LEU A 546 -3.14 10.80 35.37
N THR A 547 -3.58 10.55 36.60
CA THR A 547 -4.13 9.27 37.04
C THR A 547 -5.54 9.43 37.59
N LEU A 548 -6.26 8.32 37.80
CA LEU A 548 -7.53 8.33 38.53
C LEU A 548 -7.43 8.94 39.94
N ALA A 549 -6.25 8.85 40.58
CA ALA A 549 -6.01 9.49 41.87
C ALA A 549 -5.90 11.03 41.73
N ASP A 550 -5.22 11.53 40.69
CA ASP A 550 -5.19 12.96 40.39
C ASP A 550 -6.61 13.48 40.08
N LEU A 551 -7.41 12.70 39.34
CA LEU A 551 -8.80 13.04 39.02
C LEU A 551 -9.65 13.25 40.29
N ALA A 552 -9.47 12.38 41.29
CA ALA A 552 -10.21 12.46 42.55
C ALA A 552 -9.79 13.66 43.42
N GLN A 553 -8.58 14.19 43.20
CA GLN A 553 -8.02 15.35 43.91
C GLN A 553 -8.17 16.66 43.13
N ALA A 554 -8.63 16.61 41.88
CA ALA A 554 -8.76 17.78 41.02
C ALA A 554 -9.73 18.81 41.62
N GLU A 555 -9.30 20.06 41.67
CA GLU A 555 -10.14 21.18 42.07
C GLU A 555 -11.28 21.36 41.07
N LYS A 556 -10.94 21.22 39.78
CA LYS A 556 -11.88 21.26 38.66
C LYS A 556 -11.43 20.34 37.54
N ILE A 557 -12.41 19.84 36.81
CA ILE A 557 -12.23 18.95 35.66
C ILE A 557 -12.71 19.70 34.44
N TYR A 558 -11.84 19.83 33.46
CA TYR A 558 -12.13 20.55 32.22
C TYR A 558 -11.95 19.63 31.02
N ALA A 559 -12.71 19.90 29.98
CA ALA A 559 -12.39 19.43 28.64
C ALA A 559 -12.22 20.63 27.70
N CYS A 560 -11.44 20.44 26.65
CA CYS A 560 -11.23 21.48 25.66
C CYS A 560 -11.23 20.97 24.22
N ASN A 561 -11.75 21.79 23.30
CA ASN A 561 -11.59 21.60 21.86
C ASN A 561 -11.76 22.93 21.09
N ALA A 562 -11.43 22.91 19.79
CA ALA A 562 -11.50 24.09 18.93
C ALA A 562 -12.94 24.57 18.60
N VAL A 563 -13.97 23.83 19.00
CA VAL A 563 -15.37 24.21 18.78
C VAL A 563 -15.95 24.91 20.01
N ARG A 564 -15.65 24.40 21.21
CA ARG A 564 -16.28 24.83 22.46
C ARG A 564 -15.35 25.64 23.36
N GLY A 565 -14.06 25.71 23.06
CA GLY A 565 -13.07 26.26 23.97
C GLY A 565 -12.90 25.36 25.19
N LEU A 566 -12.65 25.96 26.36
CA LEU A 566 -12.59 25.27 27.65
C LEU A 566 -13.99 25.19 28.28
N TYR A 567 -14.40 24.02 28.74
CA TYR A 567 -15.66 23.82 29.45
C TYR A 567 -15.50 22.84 30.62
N GLU A 568 -16.22 23.11 31.70
CA GLU A 568 -16.15 22.33 32.93
C GLU A 568 -17.00 21.05 32.84
N LEU A 569 -16.50 19.99 33.46
CA LEU A 569 -17.13 18.69 33.58
C LEU A 569 -17.32 18.35 35.05
N GLU A 570 -18.40 17.63 35.33
CA GLU A 570 -18.64 16.99 36.62
C GLU A 570 -18.57 15.48 36.43
N ILE A 571 -17.99 14.73 37.37
CA ILE A 571 -18.02 13.26 37.29
C ILE A 571 -19.42 12.77 37.69
N ASP A 572 -20.02 11.96 36.82
CA ASP A 572 -21.24 11.24 37.14
C ASP A 572 -20.93 10.14 38.18
N LYS A 573 -21.24 10.42 39.45
CA LYS A 573 -21.05 9.50 40.58
C LYS A 573 -22.20 8.51 40.70
N GLY A 574 -22.73 8.02 39.58
CA GLY A 574 -23.97 7.22 39.49
C GLY A 574 -24.27 6.40 40.75
N GLU A 575 -25.51 6.51 41.26
CA GLU A 575 -25.95 5.79 42.47
C GLU A 575 -25.50 4.33 42.40
N HIS A 576 -24.64 3.96 43.36
CA HIS A 576 -23.96 2.66 43.46
C HIS A 576 -24.90 1.46 43.46
#